data_AF-A0A3B3HDS6-F1
#
_entry.id   AF-A0A3B3HDS6-F1
#
_cell.length_a   1.000
_cell.length_b   1.000
_cell.length_c   1.000
_cell.angle_alpha   90.00
_cell.angle_beta   90.00
_cell.angle_gamma   90.00
#
_symmetry.space_group_name_H-M   'P 1'
#
loop_
_entity.id
_entity.type
_entity.pdbx_description
1 polymer ?
#
loop_
_entity_poly.entity_id
_entity_poly.type
_entity_poly.pdbx_seq_one_letter_code
_entity_poly.pdbx_strand_id
1 'polypeptide(L)'
;MEVTRTNFKECLSHVYSAIDEADFLAIDGEFSGISDGPSVSALTNGLDTPEERYVKLKKHSMDFLLFQFGLCTFKYDQEKSKTSPDLKFICQSSSIDFLASQGFDFNKVFCHGIPYLNQEQEVQLREQTEERRNQHANGLGTPSFISPSSKAPAHVPDEQKDYINRVVEKVENLFSSNKETLDLEPCSGFQRKLIYQTLSWK
;
A
#
# COMPACT_ATOMS: atom_id res chain seq x y z
N MET A 1 -12.38 -16.72 5.64
CA MET A 1 -12.12 -16.18 4.28
C MET A 1 -10.61 -16.10 4.11
N GLU A 2 -10.09 -16.51 2.96
CA GLU A 2 -8.66 -16.35 2.65
C GLU A 2 -8.43 -14.98 2.01
N VAL A 3 -7.87 -14.04 2.77
CA VAL A 3 -7.66 -12.66 2.32
C VAL A 3 -6.17 -12.41 2.09
N THR A 4 -5.82 -11.97 0.89
CA THR A 4 -4.45 -11.68 0.43
C THR A 4 -4.43 -10.36 -0.32
N ARG A 5 -3.26 -9.90 -0.78
CA ARG A 5 -3.09 -8.64 -1.51
C ARG A 5 -4.04 -8.50 -2.71
N THR A 6 -4.36 -9.60 -3.39
CA THR A 6 -5.16 -9.56 -4.63
C THR A 6 -6.63 -9.27 -4.38
N ASN A 7 -7.19 -9.72 -3.25
CA ASN A 7 -8.62 -9.61 -2.95
C ASN A 7 -8.92 -8.73 -1.73
N PHE A 8 -7.89 -8.19 -1.06
CA PHE A 8 -8.06 -7.39 0.17
C PHE A 8 -9.04 -6.23 0.00
N LYS A 9 -8.89 -5.44 -1.07
CA LYS A 9 -9.74 -4.26 -1.31
C LYS A 9 -11.21 -4.61 -1.54
N GLU A 10 -11.46 -5.72 -2.23
CA GLU A 10 -12.81 -6.20 -2.51
C GLU A 10 -13.46 -6.81 -1.27
N CYS A 11 -12.69 -7.50 -0.43
CA CYS A 11 -13.17 -8.10 0.81
C CYS A 11 -13.36 -7.09 1.95
N LEU A 12 -12.74 -5.91 1.85
CA LEU A 12 -12.65 -4.96 2.96
C LEU A 12 -14.02 -4.50 3.49
N SER A 13 -15.00 -4.30 2.61
CA SER A 13 -16.38 -3.96 3.01
C SER A 13 -17.03 -5.07 3.83
N HIS A 14 -16.81 -6.34 3.46
CA HIS A 14 -17.33 -7.48 4.21
C HIS A 14 -16.64 -7.60 5.57
N VAL A 15 -15.34 -7.35 5.64
CA VAL A 15 -14.59 -7.34 6.91
C VAL A 15 -15.13 -6.25 7.83
N TYR A 16 -15.37 -5.03 7.32
CA TYR A 16 -15.99 -3.96 8.12
C TYR A 16 -17.37 -4.34 8.63
N SER A 17 -18.26 -4.82 7.75
CA SER A 17 -19.61 -5.25 8.16
C SER A 17 -19.55 -6.35 9.22
N ALA A 18 -18.66 -7.33 9.06
CA ALA A 18 -18.52 -8.43 10.01
C ALA A 18 -18.00 -7.97 11.37
N ILE A 19 -17.12 -6.96 11.41
CA ILE A 19 -16.63 -6.35 12.66
C ILE A 19 -17.74 -5.52 13.32
N ASP A 20 -18.43 -4.68 12.56
CA ASP A 20 -19.48 -3.78 13.06
C ASP A 20 -20.68 -4.55 13.63
N GLU A 21 -20.99 -5.71 13.05
CA GLU A 21 -22.10 -6.56 13.48
C GLU A 21 -21.76 -7.56 14.59
N ALA A 22 -20.49 -7.71 14.95
CA ALA A 22 -20.06 -8.68 15.95
C ALA A 22 -20.33 -8.19 17.38
N ASP A 23 -20.69 -9.12 18.27
CA ASP A 23 -20.71 -8.87 19.71
C ASP A 23 -19.29 -8.96 20.29
N PHE A 24 -18.47 -9.87 19.77
CA PHE A 24 -17.06 -9.98 20.13
C PHE A 24 -16.23 -10.56 19.00
N LEU A 25 -14.91 -10.35 19.11
CA LEU A 25 -13.90 -10.81 18.15
C LEU A 25 -12.94 -11.77 18.84
N ALA A 26 -12.47 -12.79 18.12
CA ALA A 26 -11.29 -13.55 18.49
C ALA A 26 -10.21 -13.33 17.44
N ILE A 27 -8.97 -13.13 17.90
CA ILE A 27 -7.81 -12.93 17.04
C ILE A 27 -6.74 -13.96 17.37
N ASP A 28 -5.99 -14.36 16.34
CA ASP A 28 -4.83 -15.23 16.48
C ASP A 28 -3.77 -14.84 15.46
N GLY A 29 -2.51 -15.13 15.73
CA GLY A 29 -1.39 -14.66 14.91
C GLY A 29 -0.33 -15.72 14.68
N GLU A 30 0.06 -15.91 13.42
CA GLU A 30 1.19 -16.77 13.07
C GLU A 30 2.46 -15.94 12.85
N PHE A 31 3.50 -16.31 13.58
CA PHE A 31 4.79 -15.61 13.60
C PHE A 31 5.86 -16.38 12.80
N SER A 32 6.83 -15.66 12.22
CA SER A 32 8.00 -16.24 11.54
C SER A 32 8.95 -16.98 12.48
N GLY A 33 8.78 -16.81 13.79
CA GLY A 33 9.49 -17.51 14.84
C GLY A 33 9.02 -17.01 16.20
N ILE A 34 9.58 -17.61 17.25
CA ILE A 34 9.12 -17.37 18.64
C ILE A 34 10.24 -16.78 19.51
N SER A 35 11.50 -17.17 19.28
CA SER A 35 12.67 -16.63 19.99
C SER A 35 13.93 -16.70 19.14
N ASP A 36 14.76 -15.65 19.20
CA ASP A 36 16.03 -15.47 18.48
C ASP A 36 17.26 -16.01 19.25
N GLY A 37 17.04 -16.73 20.36
CA GLY A 37 18.09 -17.22 21.27
C GLY A 37 17.68 -18.49 22.03
N PRO A 38 18.16 -18.72 23.27
CA PRO A 38 17.66 -19.83 24.08
C PRO A 38 16.14 -19.70 24.24
N SER A 39 15.43 -20.84 24.28
CA SER A 39 13.96 -20.89 24.22
C SER A 39 13.30 -19.86 25.14
N VAL A 40 12.10 -19.36 24.79
CA VAL A 40 11.37 -18.39 25.63
C VAL A 40 11.31 -18.81 27.10
N SER A 41 11.17 -20.12 27.35
CA SER A 41 11.21 -20.72 28.69
C SER A 41 12.53 -20.58 29.45
N ALA A 42 13.66 -20.48 28.76
CA ALA A 42 14.98 -20.24 29.32
C ALA A 42 15.28 -18.74 29.49
N LEU A 43 14.64 -17.90 28.68
CA LEU A 43 14.85 -16.45 28.68
C LEU A 43 13.96 -15.73 29.72
N THR A 44 12.69 -16.13 29.79
CA THR A 44 11.73 -15.61 30.78
C THR A 44 11.67 -16.55 31.98
N ASN A 45 12.04 -16.04 33.16
CA ASN A 45 11.94 -16.79 34.41
C ASN A 45 10.52 -16.60 35.00
N GLY A 46 10.02 -17.60 35.73
CA GLY A 46 8.77 -17.50 36.50
C GLY A 46 8.81 -16.43 37.59
N LEU A 47 10.02 -15.97 37.97
CA LEU A 47 10.24 -14.89 38.93
C LEU A 47 10.30 -13.49 38.31
N ASP A 48 10.29 -13.38 36.97
CA ASP A 48 10.33 -12.07 36.32
C ASP A 48 9.09 -11.25 36.70
N THR A 49 9.32 -9.99 37.06
CA THR A 49 8.24 -8.99 37.13
C THR A 49 7.62 -8.79 35.74
N PRO A 50 6.38 -8.26 35.66
CA PRO A 50 5.76 -7.96 34.37
C PRO A 50 6.63 -7.06 33.47
N GLU A 51 7.32 -6.08 34.05
CA GLU A 51 8.23 -5.18 33.33
C GLU A 51 9.45 -5.92 32.76
N GLU A 52 10.13 -6.72 33.58
CA GLU A 52 11.28 -7.52 33.14
C GLU A 52 10.90 -8.50 32.02
N ARG A 53 9.72 -9.13 32.14
CA ARG A 53 9.19 -10.02 31.11
C ARG A 53 8.92 -9.26 29.81
N TYR A 54 8.30 -8.08 29.89
CA TYR A 54 8.05 -7.24 28.72
C TYR A 54 9.35 -6.84 28.01
N VAL A 55 10.36 -6.36 28.74
CA VAL A 55 11.65 -5.95 28.17
C VAL A 55 12.34 -7.12 27.47
N LYS A 56 12.32 -8.31 28.07
CA LYS A 56 12.89 -9.53 27.47
C LYS A 56 12.16 -9.93 26.19
N LEU A 57 10.82 -10.00 26.21
CA LEU A 57 10.03 -10.35 25.03
C LEU A 57 10.19 -9.31 23.92
N LYS A 58 10.17 -8.03 24.26
CA LYS A 58 10.40 -6.95 23.30
C LYS A 58 11.75 -7.10 22.59
N LYS A 59 12.80 -7.46 23.34
CA LYS A 59 14.15 -7.60 22.80
C LYS A 59 14.33 -8.85 21.92
N HIS A 60 13.65 -9.95 22.24
CA HIS A 60 13.95 -11.28 21.67
C HIS A 60 12.86 -11.87 20.77
N SER A 61 11.69 -11.22 20.71
CA SER A 61 10.54 -11.71 19.93
C SER A 61 10.02 -10.71 18.90
N MET A 62 10.38 -9.42 18.98
CA MET A 62 9.88 -8.41 18.05
C MET A 62 10.56 -8.41 16.67
N ASP A 63 11.67 -9.12 16.53
CA ASP A 63 12.33 -9.32 15.23
C ASP A 63 11.59 -10.34 14.35
N PHE A 64 10.65 -11.10 14.92
CA PHE A 64 9.79 -12.01 14.16
C PHE A 64 8.59 -11.28 13.57
N LEU A 65 8.26 -11.64 12.34
CA LEU A 65 7.13 -11.08 11.61
C LEU A 65 5.87 -11.86 11.97
N LEU A 66 4.84 -11.16 12.43
CA LEU A 66 3.46 -11.64 12.38
C LEU A 66 2.98 -11.55 10.93
N PHE A 67 2.86 -12.69 10.25
CA PHE A 67 2.58 -12.72 8.80
C PHE A 67 1.18 -13.24 8.44
N GLN A 68 0.51 -13.92 9.37
CA GLN A 68 -0.90 -14.27 9.23
C GLN A 68 -1.64 -13.77 10.46
N PHE A 69 -2.73 -13.04 10.21
CA PHE A 69 -3.62 -12.53 11.25
C PHE A 69 -4.98 -13.20 11.09
N GLY A 70 -5.30 -14.13 11.98
CA GLY A 70 -6.61 -14.74 12.09
C GLY A 70 -7.58 -13.79 12.78
N LEU A 71 -8.74 -13.57 12.16
CA LEU A 71 -9.84 -12.79 12.71
C LEU A 71 -11.12 -13.61 12.62
N CYS A 72 -11.80 -13.79 13.75
CA CYS A 72 -13.10 -14.43 13.84
C CYS A 72 -14.11 -13.50 14.52
N THR A 73 -15.26 -13.32 13.88
CA THR A 73 -16.35 -12.48 14.37
C THR A 73 -17.49 -13.34 14.90
N PHE A 74 -18.01 -12.99 16.07
CA PHE A 74 -19.10 -13.72 16.72
C PHE A 74 -20.26 -12.79 16.97
N LYS A 75 -21.45 -13.23 16.53
CA LYS A 75 -22.72 -12.54 16.73
C LYS A 75 -23.72 -13.53 17.31
N TYR A 76 -24.31 -13.19 18.43
CA TYR A 76 -25.28 -13.98 19.15
C TYR A 76 -26.65 -13.82 18.50
N ASP A 77 -27.16 -14.90 17.92
CA ASP A 77 -28.51 -14.97 17.36
C ASP A 77 -29.46 -15.58 18.41
N GLN A 78 -30.25 -14.72 19.06
CA GLN A 78 -31.22 -15.12 20.10
C GLN A 78 -32.24 -16.16 19.61
N GLU A 79 -32.56 -16.20 18.31
CA GLU A 79 -33.55 -17.13 17.77
C GLU A 79 -32.95 -18.50 17.39
N LYS A 80 -31.62 -18.63 17.34
CA LYS A 80 -30.90 -19.85 16.96
C LYS A 80 -29.91 -20.30 18.03
N SER A 81 -30.38 -20.45 19.28
CA SER A 81 -29.59 -21.06 20.36
C SER A 81 -29.10 -22.46 19.93
N LYS A 82 -27.89 -22.52 19.38
CA LYS A 82 -27.15 -23.74 19.11
C LYS A 82 -26.10 -23.87 20.18
N THR A 83 -26.13 -25.00 20.90
CA THR A 83 -25.03 -25.46 21.74
C THR A 83 -23.77 -25.59 20.89
N SER A 84 -22.81 -24.68 21.07
CA SER A 84 -21.52 -24.68 20.38
C SER A 84 -20.64 -25.85 20.88
N PRO A 85 -20.00 -26.63 20.00
CA PRO A 85 -19.05 -27.66 20.43
C PRO A 85 -17.73 -27.02 20.92
N ASP A 86 -17.22 -27.55 22.02
CA ASP A 86 -15.95 -27.17 22.65
C ASP A 86 -14.77 -27.75 21.83
N LEU A 87 -14.08 -26.91 21.07
CA LEU A 87 -12.89 -27.27 20.31
C LEU A 87 -11.65 -26.78 21.06
N LYS A 88 -10.88 -27.73 21.61
CA LYS A 88 -9.57 -27.48 22.23
C LYS A 88 -8.45 -27.85 21.25
N PHE A 89 -7.42 -27.02 21.16
CA PHE A 89 -6.16 -27.36 20.49
C PHE A 89 -4.96 -26.74 21.23
N ILE A 90 -3.77 -27.33 21.01
CA ILE A 90 -2.47 -26.95 21.60
C ILE A 90 -1.43 -26.94 20.46
N CYS A 91 -0.46 -26.02 20.46
CA CYS A 91 0.66 -26.05 19.50
C CYS A 91 2.01 -25.59 20.10
N GLN A 92 3.12 -26.21 19.66
CA GLN A 92 4.50 -25.90 20.08
C GLN A 92 5.58 -26.24 19.02
N SER A 93 6.56 -25.33 18.90
CA SER A 93 7.98 -25.41 18.46
C SER A 93 8.45 -25.90 17.07
N SER A 94 7.72 -26.65 16.24
CA SER A 94 8.18 -26.94 14.86
C SER A 94 7.59 -26.02 13.79
N SER A 95 7.21 -24.79 14.17
CA SER A 95 6.21 -23.95 13.50
C SER A 95 6.26 -23.86 11.97
N ILE A 96 7.43 -23.81 11.29
CA ILE A 96 7.45 -23.83 9.81
C ILE A 96 7.16 -25.22 9.23
N ASP A 97 7.74 -26.27 9.77
CA ASP A 97 7.50 -27.66 9.34
C ASP A 97 6.09 -28.12 9.76
N PHE A 98 5.60 -27.61 10.89
CA PHE A 98 4.21 -27.73 11.32
C PHE A 98 3.27 -27.01 10.33
N LEU A 99 3.49 -25.72 10.03
CA LEU A 99 2.67 -24.98 9.08
C LEU A 99 2.70 -25.65 7.69
N ALA A 100 3.87 -26.05 7.20
CA ALA A 100 4.01 -26.80 5.95
C ALA A 100 3.24 -28.13 5.98
N SER A 101 3.34 -28.91 7.07
CA SER A 101 2.62 -30.18 7.23
C SER A 101 1.11 -30.02 7.45
N GLN A 102 0.65 -28.84 7.89
CA GLN A 102 -0.76 -28.47 7.96
C GLN A 102 -1.28 -27.82 6.65
N GLY A 103 -0.46 -27.75 5.59
CA GLY A 103 -0.85 -27.21 4.28
C GLY A 103 -0.83 -25.69 4.19
N PHE A 104 -0.06 -25.01 5.04
CA PHE A 104 0.15 -23.57 4.97
C PHE A 104 0.85 -23.19 3.66
N ASP A 105 0.26 -22.26 2.92
CA ASP A 105 0.79 -21.79 1.64
C ASP A 105 1.63 -20.52 1.83
N PHE A 106 2.93 -20.69 1.96
CA PHE A 106 3.89 -19.59 2.12
C PHE A 106 3.91 -18.60 0.95
N ASN A 107 3.44 -18.97 -0.26
CA ASN A 107 3.34 -18.02 -1.37
C ASN A 107 2.30 -16.94 -1.07
N LYS A 108 1.26 -17.25 -0.29
CA LYS A 108 0.25 -16.27 0.14
C LYS A 108 0.86 -15.18 1.02
N VAL A 109 1.93 -15.50 1.75
CA VAL A 109 2.68 -14.54 2.56
C VAL A 109 3.69 -13.79 1.71
N PHE A 110 4.64 -14.49 1.11
CA PHE A 110 5.81 -13.84 0.51
C PHE A 110 5.52 -13.23 -0.87
N CYS A 111 4.62 -13.83 -1.66
CA CYS A 111 4.28 -13.34 -3.00
C CYS A 111 3.03 -12.46 -2.97
N HIS A 112 2.07 -12.78 -2.11
CA HIS A 112 0.74 -12.16 -2.08
C HIS A 112 0.38 -11.53 -0.73
N GLY A 113 1.35 -11.30 0.16
CA GLY A 113 1.13 -10.66 1.45
C GLY A 113 0.54 -9.25 1.31
N ILE A 114 -0.42 -8.93 2.18
CA ILE A 114 -1.04 -7.60 2.25
C ILE A 114 0.01 -6.65 2.83
N PRO A 115 0.39 -5.57 2.13
CA PRO A 115 1.30 -4.59 2.69
C PRO A 115 0.63 -3.80 3.81
N TYR A 116 1.41 -3.41 4.81
CA TYR A 116 0.94 -2.57 5.92
C TYR A 116 1.95 -1.47 6.21
N LEU A 117 1.47 -0.38 6.80
CA LEU A 117 2.30 0.69 7.37
C LEU A 117 1.87 0.89 8.81
N ASN A 118 2.83 1.26 9.66
CA ASN A 118 2.49 1.78 10.97
C ASN A 118 2.07 3.26 10.87
N GLN A 119 1.58 3.81 11.97
CA GLN A 119 1.05 5.17 12.03
C GLN A 119 2.08 6.24 11.60
N GLU A 120 3.33 6.11 12.05
CA GLU A 120 4.39 7.09 11.72
C GLU A 120 4.77 7.03 10.23
N GLN A 121 4.92 5.81 9.69
CA GLN A 121 5.22 5.58 8.28
C GLN A 121 4.10 6.09 7.38
N GLU A 122 2.84 5.90 7.79
CA GLU A 122 1.67 6.41 7.05
C GLU A 122 1.70 7.94 6.97
N VAL A 123 1.91 8.64 8.09
CA VAL A 123 1.97 10.10 8.14
C VAL A 123 3.09 10.61 7.24
N GLN A 124 4.30 10.07 7.39
CA GLN A 124 5.45 10.44 6.56
C GLN A 124 5.18 10.25 5.06
N LEU A 125 4.56 9.13 4.68
CA LEU A 125 4.25 8.85 3.28
C LEU A 125 3.16 9.77 2.73
N ARG A 126 2.15 10.12 3.55
CA ARG A 126 1.11 11.09 3.19
C ARG A 126 1.71 12.48 2.96
N GLU A 127 2.53 12.96 3.88
CA GLU A 127 3.22 14.25 3.77
C GLU A 127 4.09 14.32 2.51
N GLN A 128 4.94 13.31 2.27
CA GLN A 128 5.78 13.26 1.07
C GLN A 128 4.97 13.21 -0.24
N THR A 129 3.79 12.62 -0.21
CA THR A 129 2.91 12.54 -1.39
C THR A 129 2.23 13.88 -1.65
N GLU A 130 1.80 14.56 -0.58
CA GLU A 130 1.22 15.91 -0.66
C GLU A 130 2.25 16.95 -1.07
N GLU A 131 3.48 16.89 -0.54
CA GLU A 131 4.60 17.72 -0.96
C GLU A 131 4.92 17.55 -2.44
N ARG A 132 5.01 16.30 -2.93
CA ARG A 132 5.21 16.03 -4.37
C ARG A 132 4.06 16.57 -5.22
N ARG A 133 2.82 16.43 -4.76
CA ARG A 133 1.64 16.99 -5.45
C ARG A 133 1.71 18.52 -5.51
N ASN A 134 2.10 19.17 -4.41
CA ASN A 134 2.24 20.63 -4.34
C ASN A 134 3.41 21.14 -5.19
N GLN A 135 4.52 20.40 -5.25
CA GLN A 135 5.64 20.71 -6.16
C GLN A 135 5.20 20.62 -7.63
N HIS A 136 4.40 19.61 -7.99
CA HIS A 136 3.85 19.48 -9.34
C HIS A 136 2.82 20.58 -9.67
N ALA A 137 1.95 20.93 -8.72
CA ALA A 137 0.96 22.01 -8.88
C ALA A 137 1.62 23.40 -9.01
N ASN A 138 2.76 23.61 -8.34
CA ASN A 138 3.54 24.84 -8.41
C ASN A 138 4.59 24.87 -9.53
N GLY A 139 4.58 23.89 -10.46
CA GLY A 139 5.45 23.88 -11.64
C GLY A 139 6.92 23.52 -11.37
N LEU A 140 7.23 22.91 -10.23
CA LEU A 140 8.58 22.52 -9.77
C LEU A 140 8.81 21.00 -9.85
N GLY A 141 8.29 20.33 -10.88
CA GLY A 141 8.53 18.89 -11.10
C GLY A 141 9.89 18.62 -11.74
N THR A 142 10.73 17.78 -11.12
CA THR A 142 11.97 17.14 -11.64
C THR A 142 12.90 18.00 -12.56
N PRO A 143 14.18 18.25 -12.19
CA PRO A 143 15.07 19.20 -12.90
C PRO A 143 15.30 18.95 -14.40
N SER A 144 14.96 17.76 -14.93
CA SER A 144 15.32 17.38 -16.30
C SER A 144 14.40 17.94 -17.39
N PHE A 145 13.21 18.45 -17.07
CA PHE A 145 12.24 18.87 -18.11
C PHE A 145 11.55 20.22 -17.92
N ILE A 146 11.89 21.00 -16.88
CA ILE A 146 11.32 22.33 -16.70
C ILE A 146 12.00 23.31 -17.68
N SER A 147 11.24 23.78 -18.68
CA SER A 147 11.63 24.99 -19.40
C SER A 147 11.49 26.19 -18.47
N PRO A 148 12.44 27.14 -18.46
CA PRO A 148 12.34 28.32 -17.59
C PRO A 148 10.98 28.99 -17.83
N SER A 149 10.25 29.21 -16.74
CA SER A 149 9.02 30.00 -16.67
C SER A 149 9.35 31.47 -16.99
N SER A 150 9.68 31.78 -18.24
CA SER A 150 9.63 33.15 -18.72
C SER A 150 8.17 33.45 -19.00
N LYS A 151 7.57 34.37 -18.23
CA LYS A 151 6.25 34.97 -18.50
C LYS A 151 6.28 35.89 -19.74
N ALA A 152 6.95 35.46 -20.81
CA ALA A 152 7.17 36.21 -22.02
C ALA A 152 6.71 35.36 -23.21
N PRO A 153 6.15 35.98 -24.27
CA PRO A 153 5.76 35.26 -25.47
C PRO A 153 6.94 34.45 -26.00
N ALA A 154 6.72 33.14 -26.12
CA ALA A 154 7.74 32.19 -26.52
C ALA A 154 8.24 32.50 -27.94
N HIS A 155 9.51 32.86 -28.09
CA HIS A 155 10.12 33.02 -29.40
C HIS A 155 10.34 31.62 -30.03
N VAL A 156 9.48 31.26 -30.99
CA VAL A 156 9.63 30.06 -31.81
C VAL A 156 10.53 30.38 -33.01
N PRO A 157 11.67 29.69 -33.21
CA PRO A 157 12.51 29.85 -34.39
C PRO A 157 11.72 29.64 -35.68
N ASP A 158 12.06 30.36 -36.75
CA ASP A 158 11.32 30.34 -38.01
C ASP A 158 11.21 28.93 -38.60
N GLU A 159 12.24 28.10 -38.44
CA GLU A 159 12.27 26.72 -38.95
C GLU A 159 11.27 25.80 -38.23
N GLN A 160 10.83 26.17 -37.02
CA GLN A 160 9.91 25.36 -36.20
C GLN A 160 8.49 25.94 -36.14
N LYS A 161 8.25 27.14 -36.68
CA LYS A 161 6.92 27.79 -36.65
C LYS A 161 5.84 26.94 -37.31
N ASP A 162 6.11 26.38 -38.50
CA ASP A 162 5.15 25.55 -39.23
C ASP A 162 4.81 24.25 -38.49
N TYR A 163 5.79 23.67 -37.79
CA TYR A 163 5.56 22.50 -36.97
C TYR A 163 4.65 22.84 -35.78
N ILE A 164 4.97 23.92 -35.03
CA ILE A 164 4.19 24.33 -33.86
C ILE A 164 2.77 24.76 -34.25
N ASN A 165 2.60 25.50 -35.34
CA ASN A 165 1.28 25.90 -35.82
C ASN A 165 0.39 24.69 -36.16
N ARG A 166 0.94 23.64 -36.78
CA ARG A 166 0.21 22.39 -37.03
C ARG A 166 -0.19 21.68 -35.75
N VAL A 167 0.66 21.69 -34.72
CA VAL A 167 0.32 21.10 -33.41
C VAL A 167 -0.79 21.90 -32.74
N VAL A 168 -0.70 23.22 -32.75
CA VAL A 168 -1.71 24.13 -32.20
C VAL A 168 -3.07 23.93 -32.89
N GLU A 169 -3.10 23.83 -34.21
CA GLU A 169 -4.32 23.56 -34.97
C GLU A 169 -4.93 22.20 -34.60
N LYS A 170 -4.11 21.15 -34.44
CA LYS A 170 -4.60 19.84 -33.97
C LYS A 170 -5.20 19.92 -32.57
N VAL A 171 -4.62 20.73 -31.68
CA VAL A 171 -5.12 20.94 -30.31
C VAL A 171 -6.42 21.76 -30.32
N GLU A 172 -6.52 22.82 -31.13
CA GLU A 172 -7.76 23.60 -31.29
C GLU A 172 -8.90 22.76 -31.90
N ASN A 173 -8.57 21.89 -32.86
CA ASN A 173 -9.49 20.91 -33.40
C ASN A 173 -9.93 19.88 -32.36
N LEU A 174 -9.08 19.51 -31.40
CA LEU A 174 -9.47 18.64 -30.28
C LEU A 174 -10.59 19.29 -29.47
N PHE A 175 -10.43 20.55 -29.06
CA PHE A 175 -11.45 21.30 -28.30
C PHE A 175 -12.78 21.47 -29.06
N SER A 176 -12.71 21.52 -30.38
CA SER A 176 -13.89 21.62 -31.25
C SER A 176 -14.51 20.26 -31.60
N SER A 177 -13.83 19.16 -31.27
CA SER A 177 -14.26 17.79 -31.56
C SER A 177 -14.77 17.09 -30.30
N ASN A 178 -15.51 16.00 -30.48
CA ASN A 178 -15.98 15.15 -29.38
C ASN A 178 -14.94 14.09 -28.95
N LYS A 179 -13.65 14.30 -29.24
CA LYS A 179 -12.56 13.37 -28.88
C LYS A 179 -11.91 13.81 -27.57
N GLU A 180 -11.59 12.85 -26.71
CA GLU A 180 -10.95 13.12 -25.41
C GLU A 180 -9.42 13.23 -25.49
N THR A 181 -8.80 12.61 -26.51
CA THR A 181 -7.33 12.53 -26.63
C THR A 181 -6.83 12.91 -28.03
N LEU A 182 -5.61 13.46 -28.07
CA LEU A 182 -4.87 13.78 -29.28
C LEU A 182 -3.47 13.16 -29.20
N ASP A 183 -3.19 12.22 -30.10
CA ASP A 183 -1.86 11.66 -30.27
C ASP A 183 -1.04 12.50 -31.26
N LEU A 184 0.13 12.97 -30.82
CA LEU A 184 1.09 13.68 -31.65
C LEU A 184 2.17 12.71 -32.13
N GLU A 185 2.64 12.93 -33.35
CA GLU A 185 3.77 12.17 -33.91
C GLU A 185 5.04 12.38 -33.07
N PRO A 186 5.93 11.36 -33.00
CA PRO A 186 7.21 11.50 -32.32
C PRO A 186 8.00 12.71 -32.84
N CYS A 187 8.49 13.54 -31.93
CA CYS A 187 9.22 14.76 -32.26
C CYS A 187 10.52 14.86 -31.46
N SER A 188 11.42 15.75 -31.89
CA SER A 188 12.68 15.98 -31.19
C SER A 188 12.44 16.57 -29.80
N GLY A 189 13.40 16.37 -28.87
CA GLY A 189 13.32 16.98 -27.54
C GLY A 189 13.15 18.50 -27.57
N PHE A 190 13.72 19.17 -28.57
CA PHE A 190 13.56 20.61 -28.80
C PHE A 190 12.12 20.97 -29.23
N GLN A 191 11.55 20.24 -30.18
CA GLN A 191 10.15 20.41 -30.59
C GLN A 191 9.18 20.15 -29.44
N ARG A 192 9.42 19.10 -28.66
CA ARG A 192 8.64 18.81 -27.45
C ARG A 192 8.69 19.98 -26.48
N LYS A 193 9.89 20.53 -26.22
CA LYS A 193 10.06 21.71 -25.38
C LYS A 193 9.21 22.89 -25.87
N LEU A 194 9.25 23.19 -27.17
CA LEU A 194 8.48 24.26 -27.78
C LEU A 194 6.97 24.03 -27.65
N ILE A 195 6.48 22.79 -27.84
CA ILE A 195 5.05 22.47 -27.65
C ILE A 195 4.59 22.82 -26.23
N TYR A 196 5.30 22.33 -25.20
CA TYR A 196 4.95 22.63 -23.81
C TYR A 196 5.03 24.12 -23.50
N GLN A 197 6.00 24.82 -24.08
CA GLN A 197 6.18 26.27 -23.89
C GLN A 197 5.08 27.09 -24.58
N THR A 198 4.61 26.67 -25.77
CA THR A 198 3.56 27.38 -26.51
C THR A 198 2.18 27.13 -25.91
N LEU A 199 1.88 25.89 -25.50
CA LEU A 199 0.58 25.53 -24.95
C LEU A 199 0.37 25.98 -23.49
N SER A 200 1.43 26.38 -22.77
CA SER A 200 1.28 26.92 -21.42
C SER A 200 0.85 28.40 -21.39
N TRP A 201 0.91 29.09 -22.53
CA TRP A 201 0.56 30.51 -22.65
C TRP A 201 -0.78 30.76 -23.35
N LYS A 202 -1.18 29.86 -24.26
CA LYS A 202 -2.51 29.90 -24.90
C LYS A 202 -3.57 29.33 -23.97
#